data_AF-A0A2G4GVZ6-F1
#
_entry.id   AF-A0A2G4GVZ6-F1
#
_cell.length_a   1.000
_cell.length_b   1.000
_cell.length_c   1.000
_cell.angle_alpha   90.00
_cell.angle_beta   90.00
_cell.angle_gamma   90.00
#
_symmetry.space_group_name_H-M   'P 1'
#
loop_
_entity.id
_entity.type
_entity.pdbx_description
1 polymer ?
#
loop_
_entity_poly.entity_id
_entity_poly.type
_entity_poly.pdbx_seq_one_letter_code
_entity_poly.pdbx_strand_id
1 'polypeptide(L)'
;MRKPGCNEDNVEMTDVMCDFCMQEWTEARPMVEGHQGSCICGDCLAAAYRVLVMVESAIPETPSKCVLCLELRSEPSWHMPPAPGALPIGEDTPHACRRCVRQSAAVLQKVTEFGWRKPTA
;
A
#
# COMPACT_ATOMS: atom_id res chain seq x y z
N MET A 1 -8.02 2.73 3.12
CA MET A 1 -8.76 4.00 3.14
C MET A 1 -10.25 3.73 2.93
N ARG A 2 -11.15 4.49 3.58
CA ARG A 2 -12.61 4.37 3.35
C ARG A 2 -13.07 5.30 2.24
N LYS A 3 -14.06 4.88 1.46
CA LYS A 3 -14.73 5.74 0.46
C LYS A 3 -15.36 6.96 1.12
N PRO A 4 -15.32 8.13 0.48
CA PRO A 4 -16.09 9.29 0.94
C PRO A 4 -17.58 8.95 1.04
N GLY A 5 -18.18 9.24 2.19
CA GLY A 5 -19.60 9.01 2.43
C GLY A 5 -20.01 7.57 2.75
N CYS A 6 -19.06 6.66 3.03
CA CYS A 6 -19.41 5.32 3.52
C CYS A 6 -20.21 5.40 4.84
N ASN A 7 -21.13 4.47 5.05
CA ASN A 7 -21.84 4.35 6.32
C ASN A 7 -20.88 3.81 7.39
N GLU A 8 -20.49 4.64 8.36
CA GLU A 8 -19.54 4.23 9.40
C GLU A 8 -20.08 3.15 10.33
N ASP A 9 -21.40 3.06 10.48
CA ASP A 9 -22.07 2.03 11.29
C ASP A 9 -22.27 0.71 10.52
N ASN A 10 -22.04 0.71 9.21
CA ASN A 10 -22.15 -0.48 8.35
C ASN A 10 -21.15 -0.41 7.19
N VAL A 11 -19.88 -0.67 7.50
CA VAL A 11 -18.79 -0.65 6.52
C VAL A 11 -18.76 -1.97 5.76
N GLU A 12 -19.00 -1.90 4.46
CA GLU A 12 -18.89 -3.05 3.55
C GLU A 12 -17.47 -3.17 2.99
N MET A 13 -17.10 -4.34 2.43
CA MET A 13 -15.79 -4.52 1.80
C MET A 13 -15.55 -3.50 0.69
N THR A 14 -16.57 -3.22 -0.12
CA THR A 14 -16.50 -2.25 -1.23
C THR A 14 -16.35 -0.81 -0.76
N ASP A 15 -16.52 -0.52 0.53
CA ASP A 15 -16.23 0.80 1.12
C ASP A 15 -14.76 0.98 1.46
N VAL A 16 -13.97 -0.09 1.48
CA VAL A 16 -12.53 -0.06 1.75
C VAL A 16 -11.76 -0.11 0.44
N MET A 17 -10.86 0.86 0.23
CA MET A 17 -10.02 0.96 -0.95
C MET A 17 -8.53 0.96 -0.58
N CYS A 18 -7.72 0.43 -1.49
CA CYS A 18 -6.27 0.57 -1.45
C CYS A 18 -5.89 2.03 -1.68
N ASP A 19 -5.09 2.60 -0.78
CA ASP A 19 -4.65 3.99 -0.87
C ASP A 19 -3.86 4.25 -2.16
N PHE A 20 -3.19 3.24 -2.73
CA PHE A 20 -2.25 3.39 -3.85
C PHE A 20 -2.89 3.25 -5.23
N CYS A 21 -3.78 2.28 -5.40
CA CYS A 21 -4.43 2.01 -6.70
C CYS A 21 -5.92 2.36 -6.71
N MET A 22 -6.47 2.84 -5.59
CA MET A 22 -7.88 3.21 -5.42
C MET A 22 -8.88 2.08 -5.70
N GLN A 23 -8.38 0.84 -5.80
CA GLN A 23 -9.23 -0.31 -6.03
C GLN A 23 -9.83 -0.82 -4.72
N GLU A 24 -11.08 -1.27 -4.82
CA GLU A 24 -11.86 -1.78 -3.70
C GLU A 24 -11.32 -3.12 -3.19
N TRP A 25 -11.60 -3.36 -1.91
CA TRP A 25 -11.43 -4.66 -1.29
C TRP A 25 -12.47 -5.63 -1.82
N THR A 26 -12.01 -6.83 -2.17
CA THR A 26 -12.82 -7.96 -2.60
C THR A 26 -12.23 -9.23 -1.97
N GLU A 27 -12.98 -10.34 -1.99
CA GLU A 27 -12.48 -11.63 -1.50
C GLU A 27 -11.21 -12.10 -2.23
N ALA A 28 -11.03 -11.70 -3.50
CA ALA A 28 -9.86 -12.05 -4.31
C ALA A 28 -8.69 -11.07 -4.17
N ARG A 29 -8.88 -9.92 -3.51
CA ARG A 29 -7.86 -8.87 -3.37
C ARG A 29 -7.57 -8.62 -1.90
N PRO A 30 -6.62 -9.33 -1.28
CA PRO A 30 -6.30 -9.10 0.12
C PRO A 30 -5.74 -7.69 0.33
N MET A 31 -6.02 -7.14 1.51
CA MET A 31 -5.49 -5.86 1.96
C MET A 31 -4.83 -5.98 3.32
N VAL A 32 -3.85 -5.11 3.57
CA VAL A 32 -3.26 -4.92 4.89
C VAL A 32 -3.57 -3.50 5.35
N GLU A 33 -4.17 -3.38 6.53
CA GLU A 33 -4.47 -2.09 7.16
C GLU A 33 -3.22 -1.51 7.85
N GLY A 34 -3.02 -0.20 7.69
CA GLY A 34 -2.05 0.62 8.39
C GLY A 34 -2.72 1.55 9.41
N HIS A 35 -2.06 2.65 9.76
CA HIS A 35 -2.64 3.64 10.68
C HIS A 35 -3.79 4.42 10.02
N GLN A 36 -4.75 4.84 10.85
CA GLN A 36 -5.88 5.69 10.44
C GLN A 36 -6.69 5.13 9.26
N GLY A 37 -6.84 3.80 9.19
CA GLY A 37 -7.62 3.14 8.15
C GLY A 37 -6.98 3.18 6.76
N SER A 38 -5.69 3.53 6.65
CA SER A 38 -4.92 3.34 5.41
C SER A 38 -4.82 1.85 5.06
N CYS A 39 -4.75 1.51 3.78
CA CYS A 39 -4.73 0.15 3.27
C CYS A 39 -3.80 0.02 2.07
N ILE A 40 -3.07 -1.09 2.00
CA ILE A 40 -2.34 -1.52 0.80
C ILE A 40 -2.82 -2.89 0.35
N CYS A 41 -3.20 -3.02 -0.93
CA CYS A 41 -3.60 -4.31 -1.48
C CYS A 41 -2.40 -5.20 -1.80
N GLY A 42 -2.62 -6.51 -1.94
CA GLY A 42 -1.59 -7.50 -2.26
C GLY A 42 -0.79 -7.19 -3.53
N ASP A 43 -1.43 -6.61 -4.55
CA ASP A 43 -0.77 -6.26 -5.82
C ASP A 43 0.20 -5.08 -5.65
N CYS A 44 -0.27 -3.99 -5.04
CA CYS A 44 0.56 -2.83 -4.73
C CYS A 44 1.68 -3.19 -3.74
N LEU A 45 1.39 -4.04 -2.76
CA LEU A 45 2.37 -4.53 -1.81
C LEU A 45 3.46 -5.34 -2.51
N ALA A 46 3.11 -6.20 -3.46
CA ALA A 46 4.07 -6.96 -4.24
C ALA A 46 4.93 -6.04 -5.14
N ALA A 47 4.34 -5.02 -5.76
CA ALA A 47 5.08 -4.03 -6.54
C ALA A 47 6.08 -3.25 -5.65
N ALA A 48 5.61 -2.73 -4.51
CA ALA A 48 6.43 -2.01 -3.55
C ALA A 48 7.57 -2.88 -2.99
N TYR A 49 7.29 -4.15 -2.71
CA TYR A 49 8.29 -5.09 -2.21
C TYR A 49 9.42 -5.34 -3.21
N ARG A 50 9.09 -5.52 -4.50
CA ARG A 50 10.10 -5.66 -5.55
C ARG A 50 11.03 -4.44 -5.60
N VAL A 51 10.46 -3.24 -5.57
CA VAL A 51 11.24 -1.99 -5.67
C VAL A 51 12.09 -1.73 -4.43
N LEU A 52 11.48 -1.76 -3.24
CA LEU A 52 12.15 -1.31 -2.02
C LEU A 52 12.96 -2.39 -1.31
N VAL A 53 12.64 -3.66 -1.51
CA VAL A 53 13.26 -4.76 -0.77
C VAL A 53 14.15 -5.61 -1.65
N MET A 54 13.79 -5.86 -2.92
CA MET A 54 14.60 -6.70 -3.81
C MET A 54 15.61 -5.90 -4.63
N VAL A 55 15.18 -4.81 -5.26
CA VAL A 55 16.05 -3.99 -6.12
C VAL A 55 16.93 -3.03 -5.31
N GLU A 56 16.55 -2.76 -4.05
CA GLU A 56 17.18 -1.74 -3.19
C GLU A 56 17.43 -0.42 -3.94
N SER A 57 16.39 0.14 -4.57
CA SER A 57 16.52 1.44 -5.25
C SER A 57 17.14 2.47 -4.29
N ALA A 58 18.33 2.96 -4.66
CA ALA A 58 19.27 3.67 -3.80
C ALA A 58 19.19 5.19 -3.93
N ILE A 59 18.17 5.74 -4.59
CA ILE A 59 18.03 7.18 -4.77
C ILE A 59 17.14 7.70 -3.63
N PRO A 60 17.66 8.55 -2.73
CA PRO A 60 16.83 9.23 -1.76
C PRO A 60 15.92 10.19 -2.54
N GLU A 61 14.64 9.86 -2.62
CA GLU A 61 13.64 10.89 -2.86
C GLU A 61 13.65 11.84 -1.66
N THR A 62 13.24 13.09 -1.88
CA THR A 62 12.93 14.03 -0.79
C THR A 62 12.17 13.33 0.33
N PRO A 63 12.42 13.66 1.61
CA PRO A 63 11.74 13.01 2.72
C PRO A 63 10.23 12.95 2.49
N SER A 64 9.65 11.77 2.60
CA SER A 64 8.24 11.52 2.28
C SER A 64 7.51 10.94 3.48
N LYS A 65 6.25 11.36 3.67
CA LYS A 65 5.41 10.87 4.76
C LYS A 65 4.79 9.53 4.34
N CYS A 66 5.07 8.48 5.10
CA CYS A 66 4.48 7.17 4.86
C CYS A 66 3.01 7.16 5.28
N VAL A 67 2.07 6.80 4.40
CA VAL A 67 0.64 6.74 4.75
C VAL A 67 0.31 5.60 5.71
N LEU A 68 1.07 4.50 5.68
CA LEU A 68 0.82 3.32 6.51
C LEU A 68 1.26 3.49 7.98
N CYS A 69 2.26 4.34 8.25
CA CYS A 69 2.75 4.60 9.62
C CYS A 69 2.76 6.07 10.04
N LEU A 70 2.39 6.99 9.14
CA LEU A 70 2.30 8.43 9.35
C LEU A 70 3.61 9.16 9.67
N GLU A 71 4.74 8.45 9.62
CA GLU A 71 6.07 9.01 9.89
C GLU A 71 6.70 9.59 8.62
N LEU A 72 7.37 10.74 8.75
CA LEU A 72 8.25 11.31 7.74
C LEU A 72 9.56 10.50 7.70
N ARG A 73 9.95 10.02 6.53
CA ARG A 73 11.12 9.15 6.33
C ARG A 73 12.07 9.75 5.31
N SER A 74 13.36 9.71 5.61
CA SER A 74 14.43 10.04 4.66
C SER A 74 14.89 8.82 3.86
N GLU A 75 14.49 7.61 4.26
CA GLU A 75 14.75 6.39 3.49
C GLU A 75 13.85 6.33 2.24
N PRO A 76 14.25 5.57 1.20
CA PRO A 76 13.43 5.36 0.02
C PRO A 76 12.02 4.87 0.35
N SER A 77 11.03 5.50 -0.27
CA SER A 77 9.63 5.12 -0.23
C SER A 77 9.15 4.69 -1.62
N TRP A 78 7.97 4.08 -1.67
CA TRP A 78 7.33 3.67 -2.91
C TRP A 78 5.99 4.35 -3.04
N HIS A 79 5.72 4.87 -4.23
CA HIS A 79 4.41 5.31 -4.66
C HIS A 79 3.99 4.52 -5.91
N MET A 80 2.70 4.53 -6.22
CA MET A 80 2.23 3.88 -7.44
C MET A 80 2.82 4.61 -8.67
N PRO A 81 3.44 3.89 -9.63
CA PRO A 81 3.89 4.49 -10.87
C PRO A 81 2.74 5.13 -11.66
N PRO A 82 3.01 6.19 -12.45
CA PRO A 82 1.99 6.83 -13.26
C PRO A 82 1.49 5.84 -14.32
N ALA A 83 0.17 5.68 -14.40
CA ALA A 83 -0.53 4.83 -15.37
C ALA A 83 -1.83 5.51 -15.81
N PRO A 84 -2.39 5.15 -16.99
CA PRO A 84 -3.70 5.65 -17.39
C PRO A 84 -4.76 5.33 -16.31
N GLY A 85 -5.39 6.36 -15.74
CA GLY A 85 -6.36 6.21 -14.64
C GLY A 85 -5.76 6.22 -13.23
N ALA A 86 -4.44 6.33 -13.07
CA ALA A 86 -3.81 6.57 -11.77
C ALA A 86 -3.94 8.05 -11.36
N LEU A 87 -3.89 8.31 -10.04
CA LEU A 87 -3.86 9.69 -9.53
C LEU A 87 -2.63 10.44 -10.06
N PRO A 88 -2.73 11.76 -10.34
CA PRO A 88 -1.58 12.56 -10.68
C PRO A 88 -0.50 12.47 -9.61
N ILE A 89 0.76 12.33 -10.02
CA ILE A 89 1.89 12.47 -9.09
C ILE A 89 1.93 13.92 -8.64
N GLY A 90 1.77 14.13 -7.33
CA GLY A 90 1.78 15.42 -6.66
C GLY A 90 2.06 15.28 -5.17
N GLU A 91 1.88 16.35 -4.41
CA GLU A 91 2.15 16.39 -2.96
C GLU A 91 1.30 15.38 -2.17
N ASP A 92 0.09 15.09 -2.65
CA ASP A 92 -0.86 14.15 -2.01
C ASP A 92 -0.65 12.68 -2.45
N THR A 93 0.43 12.36 -3.16
CA THR A 93 0.68 10.99 -3.61
C THR A 93 0.93 10.08 -2.40
N PRO A 94 0.25 8.92 -2.28
CA PRO A 94 0.46 8.01 -1.16
C PRO A 94 1.83 7.33 -1.28
N HIS A 95 2.66 7.49 -0.24
CA HIS A 95 3.96 6.83 -0.12
C HIS A 95 3.95 5.72 0.93
N ALA A 96 4.62 4.60 0.63
CA ALA A 96 4.89 3.50 1.57
C ALA A 96 6.40 3.40 1.86
N CYS A 97 6.80 3.47 3.13
CA CYS A 97 8.20 3.28 3.50
C CYS A 97 8.60 1.80 3.49
N ARG A 98 9.90 1.53 3.31
CA ARG A 98 10.47 0.17 3.28
C ARG A 98 10.10 -0.68 4.50
N ARG A 99 10.05 -0.07 5.70
CA ARG A 99 9.68 -0.77 6.95
C ARG A 99 8.26 -1.32 6.87
N CYS A 100 7.30 -0.48 6.49
CA CYS A 100 5.90 -0.88 6.38
C CYS A 100 5.71 -1.93 5.29
N VAL A 101 6.38 -1.78 4.13
CA VAL A 101 6.33 -2.79 3.06
C VAL A 101 6.82 -4.17 3.54
N ARG A 102 7.93 -4.24 4.27
CA ARG A 102 8.43 -5.51 4.84
C ARG A 102 7.46 -6.10 5.87
N GLN A 103 6.91 -5.27 6.75
CA GLN A 103 5.98 -5.69 7.79
C GLN A 103 4.66 -6.19 7.18
N SER A 104 4.02 -5.42 6.31
CA SER A 104 2.78 -5.79 5.63
C SER A 104 2.96 -7.07 4.81
N ALA A 105 4.10 -7.23 4.13
CA ALA A 105 4.42 -8.46 3.41
C ALA A 105 4.55 -9.68 4.34
N ALA A 106 5.11 -9.50 5.54
CA ALA A 106 5.18 -10.57 6.53
C ALA A 106 3.82 -10.92 7.13
N VAL A 107 2.93 -9.94 7.31
CA VAL A 107 1.54 -10.16 7.73
C VAL A 107 0.80 -10.93 6.65
N LEU A 108 0.77 -10.41 5.42
CA LEU A 108 -0.05 -11.00 4.36
C LEU A 108 0.41 -12.40 3.96
N GLN A 109 1.71 -12.69 3.99
CA GLN A 109 2.22 -14.04 3.72
C GLN A 109 1.69 -15.10 4.70
N LYS A 110 1.37 -14.73 5.94
CA LYS A 110 0.83 -15.67 6.94
C LYS A 110 -0.63 -16.02 6.68
N VAL A 111 -1.33 -15.23 5.87
CA VAL A 111 -2.74 -15.44 5.55
C VAL A 111 -2.83 -16.39 4.36
N THR A 112 -2.97 -17.68 4.66
CA THR A 112 -2.84 -18.74 3.66
C THR A 112 -3.99 -18.79 2.66
N GLU A 113 -5.20 -18.36 3.06
CA GLU A 113 -6.42 -18.38 2.25
C GLU A 113 -6.30 -17.60 0.95
N PHE A 114 -5.58 -16.47 0.96
CA PHE A 114 -5.40 -15.63 -0.22
C PHE A 114 -4.31 -16.12 -1.18
N GLY A 115 -3.56 -17.16 -0.81
CA GLY A 115 -2.45 -17.67 -1.62
C GLY A 115 -1.30 -16.67 -1.86
N TRP A 116 -1.36 -15.46 -1.29
CA TRP A 116 -0.37 -14.42 -1.52
C TRP A 116 0.99 -14.82 -0.96
N ARG A 117 2.05 -14.55 -1.72
CA ARG A 117 3.44 -14.83 -1.34
C ARG A 117 4.30 -13.62 -1.63
N LYS A 118 5.32 -13.42 -0.79
CA LYS A 118 6.36 -12.41 -1.04
C LYS A 118 6.98 -12.68 -2.42
N PRO A 119 7.19 -11.63 -3.22
CA PRO A 119 7.99 -11.75 -4.44
C PRO A 119 9.37 -12.36 -4.14
N THR A 120 9.81 -13.25 -5.02
CA THR A 120 11.15 -13.86 -5.01
C THR A 120 11.84 -13.55 -6.33
N ALA A 121 13.18 -13.59 -6.34
CA ALA A 121 14.00 -13.32 -7.52
C ALA A 121 13.95 -14.50 -8.52
#